data_AF-A0A1I5H8U2-F1
#
_entry.id   AF-A0A1I5H8U2-F1
#
_cell.length_a   1.000
_cell.length_b   1.000
_cell.length_c   1.000
_cell.angle_alpha   90.00
_cell.angle_beta   90.00
_cell.angle_gamma   90.00
#
_symmetry.space_group_name_H-M   'P 1'
#
loop_
_entity.id
_entity.type
_entity.pdbx_description
1 polymer ?
#
loop_
_entity_poly.entity_id
_entity_poly.type
_entity_poly.pdbx_seq_one_letter_code
_entity_poly.pdbx_strand_id
1 'polypeptide(L)'
;MFKPILASALLSMLLFSCHNAQPVSPKMAEKKKFHLPVVLQNAQEKATPIEAKAVTPVSFPYLGKYQFCDTLKPADNGVYKGEMTRIEDLFLEKSGIGKWDSLNTDGFQIIADYKTSILYRSNPYVETSVYFPVYIVNETDTPKLFFGKDRHAWGVQEAKDTSDYASWYSIECWNWSGDGNGSFAVKIRPGEFAMILAPKYKGSQTGSMRLRLQIDQSTYVSLPYEGAYHQEQFYFDMSSPDLYPARHAKSFFTTGIYGAAFKQPGKH
;
A
#
# COMPACT_ATOMS: atom_id res chain seq x y z
N MET A 1 -57.63 -41.59 -56.95
CA MET A 1 -56.16 -41.47 -57.01
C MET A 1 -55.78 -40.05 -56.60
N PHE A 2 -54.94 -39.97 -55.55
CA PHE A 2 -54.05 -38.87 -55.15
C PHE A 2 -54.56 -37.40 -55.10
N LYS A 3 -54.77 -36.91 -53.86
CA LYS A 3 -54.26 -35.59 -53.38
C LYS A 3 -52.71 -35.68 -53.26
N PRO A 4 -51.87 -34.60 -53.17
CA PRO A 4 -52.13 -33.41 -52.33
C PRO A 4 -51.31 -32.07 -52.55
N ILE A 5 -51.64 -31.05 -51.74
CA ILE A 5 -50.83 -30.00 -51.03
C ILE A 5 -50.04 -28.89 -51.79
N LEU A 6 -49.97 -27.73 -51.11
CA LEU A 6 -49.11 -26.51 -51.20
C LEU A 6 -49.76 -25.29 -51.89
N ALA A 7 -49.77 -24.07 -51.33
CA ALA A 7 -49.06 -23.53 -50.18
C ALA A 7 -49.88 -22.39 -49.55
N SER A 8 -50.09 -22.50 -48.23
CA SER A 8 -50.46 -21.40 -47.35
C SER A 8 -49.16 -20.95 -46.69
N ALA A 9 -48.55 -19.85 -47.17
CA ALA A 9 -47.37 -19.24 -46.56
C ALA A 9 -47.13 -17.83 -47.10
N LEU A 10 -47.96 -16.87 -46.71
CA LEU A 10 -47.67 -15.44 -46.94
C LEU A 10 -48.35 -14.57 -45.87
N LEU A 11 -48.07 -14.85 -44.59
CA LEU A 11 -48.52 -13.99 -43.48
C LEU A 11 -47.62 -14.11 -42.24
N SER A 12 -46.31 -13.95 -42.41
CA SER A 12 -45.35 -13.97 -41.28
C SER A 12 -44.12 -13.05 -41.44
N MET A 13 -44.12 -12.11 -42.39
CA MET A 13 -43.01 -11.14 -42.56
C MET A 13 -43.39 -9.69 -42.21
N LEU A 14 -44.05 -9.47 -41.07
CA LEU A 14 -44.29 -8.10 -40.55
C LEU A 14 -44.09 -7.95 -39.03
N LEU A 15 -43.28 -8.80 -38.38
CA LEU A 15 -42.95 -8.68 -36.94
C LEU A 15 -41.45 -8.73 -36.64
N PHE A 16 -40.63 -8.13 -37.50
CA PHE A 16 -39.24 -7.79 -37.16
C PHE A 16 -38.97 -6.33 -37.55
N SER A 17 -39.63 -5.40 -36.87
CA SER A 17 -39.10 -4.04 -36.73
C SER A 17 -38.49 -3.94 -35.34
N CYS A 18 -37.18 -3.76 -35.35
CA CYS A 18 -36.30 -3.73 -34.20
C CYS A 18 -36.90 -2.90 -33.06
N HIS A 19 -36.97 -3.52 -31.89
CA HIS A 19 -36.74 -2.78 -30.65
C HIS A 19 -35.44 -1.99 -30.84
N ASN A 20 -35.56 -0.70 -31.14
CA ASN A 20 -34.54 0.26 -30.76
C ASN A 20 -34.53 0.23 -29.24
N ALA A 21 -33.75 -0.70 -28.68
CA ALA A 21 -33.18 -0.52 -27.37
C ALA A 21 -32.44 0.81 -27.47
N GLN A 22 -33.05 1.88 -26.95
CA GLN A 22 -32.30 3.07 -26.63
C GLN A 22 -31.08 2.56 -25.85
N PRO A 23 -29.84 2.91 -26.25
CA PRO A 23 -28.73 2.69 -25.35
C PRO A 23 -29.13 3.45 -24.10
N VAL A 24 -29.42 2.71 -23.02
CA VAL A 24 -29.49 3.28 -21.69
C VAL A 24 -28.12 3.91 -21.55
N SER A 25 -28.05 5.23 -21.76
CA SER A 25 -26.87 6.02 -21.45
C SER A 25 -26.44 5.49 -20.10
N PRO A 26 -25.21 4.95 -19.95
CA PRO A 26 -24.77 4.54 -18.64
C PRO A 26 -24.93 5.81 -17.83
N LYS A 27 -25.91 5.84 -16.91
CA LYS A 27 -25.91 6.79 -15.82
C LYS A 27 -24.52 6.57 -15.28
N MET A 28 -23.60 7.49 -15.58
CA MET A 28 -22.24 7.44 -15.08
C MET A 28 -22.45 7.37 -13.58
N ALA A 29 -22.39 6.16 -13.04
CA ALA A 29 -22.51 5.93 -11.63
C ALA A 29 -21.40 6.81 -11.07
N GLU A 30 -21.80 7.85 -10.36
CA GLU A 30 -20.89 8.89 -9.91
C GLU A 30 -19.72 8.17 -9.23
N LYS A 31 -18.53 8.31 -9.81
CA LYS A 31 -17.35 7.59 -9.30
C LYS A 31 -17.15 8.08 -7.86
N LYS A 32 -17.41 7.19 -6.90
CA LYS A 32 -17.15 7.49 -5.48
C LYS A 32 -15.68 7.91 -5.35
N LYS A 33 -15.46 9.10 -4.82
CA LYS A 33 -14.11 9.59 -4.47
C LYS A 33 -13.68 9.00 -3.14
N PHE A 34 -12.39 8.76 -3.00
CA PHE A 34 -11.85 8.29 -1.74
C PHE A 34 -11.95 9.39 -0.68
N HIS A 35 -12.28 8.97 0.53
CA HIS A 35 -12.13 9.77 1.74
C HIS A 35 -11.61 8.85 2.85
N LEU A 36 -10.99 9.44 3.87
CA LEU A 36 -10.43 8.66 4.96
C LEU A 36 -11.56 7.95 5.73
N PRO A 37 -11.52 6.62 5.85
CA PRO A 37 -12.50 5.89 6.64
C PRO A 37 -12.27 6.09 8.13
N VAL A 38 -13.35 6.07 8.92
CA VAL A 38 -13.26 5.96 10.37
C VAL A 38 -12.83 4.55 10.74
N VAL A 39 -11.63 4.42 11.33
CA VAL A 39 -11.08 3.13 11.74
C VAL A 39 -11.68 2.70 13.08
N LEU A 40 -12.34 1.54 13.10
CA LEU A 40 -12.89 0.91 14.30
C LEU A 40 -11.88 -0.07 14.88
N GLN A 41 -11.43 0.17 16.11
CA GLN A 41 -10.51 -0.71 16.82
C GLN A 41 -10.87 -0.84 18.30
N ASN A 42 -10.68 -2.03 18.86
CA ASN A 42 -10.81 -2.28 20.30
C ASN A 42 -9.59 -1.73 21.04
N ALA A 43 -9.75 -0.61 21.76
CA ALA A 43 -8.65 0.14 22.38
C ALA A 43 -8.19 -0.41 23.77
N GLN A 44 -8.24 -1.72 23.98
CA GLN A 44 -8.01 -2.30 25.32
C GLN A 44 -6.54 -2.62 25.64
N GLU A 45 -5.64 -2.55 24.66
CA GLU A 45 -4.23 -2.89 24.88
C GLU A 45 -3.39 -1.66 25.19
N LYS A 46 -2.49 -1.79 26.18
CA LYS A 46 -1.41 -0.82 26.37
C LYS A 46 -0.47 -0.91 25.17
N ALA A 47 -0.30 0.19 24.46
CA ALA A 47 0.62 0.30 23.34
C ALA A 47 1.53 1.50 23.52
N THR A 48 2.75 1.41 22.99
CA THR A 48 3.68 2.53 22.99
C THR A 48 4.14 2.84 21.57
N PRO A 49 4.37 4.12 21.23
CA PRO A 49 5.07 4.45 19.99
C PRO A 49 6.51 3.89 20.05
N ILE A 50 7.04 3.55 18.88
CA ILE A 50 8.35 2.93 18.72
C ILE A 50 9.44 3.94 19.09
N GLU A 51 10.46 3.51 19.83
CA GLU A 51 11.62 4.35 20.11
C GLU A 51 12.82 3.85 19.30
N ALA A 52 13.44 4.75 18.55
CA ALA A 52 14.63 4.45 17.75
C ALA A 52 15.54 5.69 17.71
N LYS A 53 16.86 5.47 17.80
CA LYS A 53 17.88 6.53 17.76
C LYS A 53 18.89 6.37 16.62
N ALA A 54 18.57 5.51 15.67
CA ALA A 54 19.34 5.26 14.47
C ALA A 54 18.39 4.79 13.35
N VAL A 55 18.89 4.78 12.12
CA VAL A 55 18.18 4.21 10.96
C VAL A 55 17.79 2.78 11.31
N THR A 56 16.48 2.50 11.30
CA THR A 56 15.93 1.21 11.71
C THR A 56 15.34 0.47 10.52
N PRO A 57 15.59 -0.84 10.39
CA PRO A 57 14.94 -1.62 9.34
C PRO A 57 13.47 -1.85 9.65
N VAL A 58 12.62 -1.58 8.67
CA VAL A 58 11.17 -1.72 8.82
C VAL A 58 10.58 -2.56 7.70
N SER A 59 9.44 -3.18 8.02
CA SER A 59 8.54 -3.78 7.06
C SER A 59 7.14 -3.32 7.44
N PHE A 60 6.45 -2.63 6.54
CA PHE A 60 5.12 -2.11 6.79
C PHE A 60 4.09 -3.25 6.73
N PRO A 61 3.40 -3.57 7.84
CA PRO A 61 2.38 -4.62 7.85
C PRO A 61 1.27 -4.30 6.85
N TYR A 62 0.93 -5.25 5.99
CA TYR A 62 -0.24 -5.18 5.12
C TYR A 62 -1.47 -5.72 5.86
N LEU A 63 -2.52 -4.90 5.97
CA LEU A 63 -3.76 -5.27 6.66
C LEU A 63 -4.87 -5.77 5.73
N GLY A 64 -4.79 -5.46 4.43
CA GLY A 64 -5.75 -5.94 3.47
C GLY A 64 -6.09 -4.95 2.37
N LYS A 65 -7.08 -5.36 1.57
CA LYS A 65 -7.69 -4.58 0.50
C LYS A 65 -9.16 -4.37 0.81
N TYR A 66 -9.66 -3.18 0.53
CA TYR A 66 -11.01 -2.74 0.88
C TYR A 66 -11.63 -1.93 -0.26
N GLN A 67 -12.96 -1.87 -0.29
CA GLN A 67 -13.69 -0.90 -1.12
C GLN A 67 -13.74 0.44 -0.41
N PHE A 68 -13.95 1.52 -1.16
CA PHE A 68 -14.19 2.84 -0.60
C PHE A 68 -15.39 2.77 0.36
N CYS A 69 -15.14 3.14 1.61
CA CYS A 69 -16.09 3.03 2.71
C CYS A 69 -15.89 4.18 3.69
N ASP A 70 -16.95 4.50 4.43
CA ASP A 70 -16.92 5.57 5.43
C ASP A 70 -16.34 5.06 6.77
N THR A 71 -16.43 3.74 6.99
CA THR A 71 -16.02 3.07 8.21
C THR A 71 -15.27 1.80 7.87
N LEU A 72 -14.16 1.55 8.58
CA LEU A 72 -13.27 0.41 8.35
C LEU A 72 -12.99 -0.32 9.66
N LYS A 73 -13.25 -1.61 9.70
CA LYS A 73 -12.72 -2.51 10.74
C LYS A 73 -11.53 -3.27 10.15
N PRO A 74 -10.28 -2.97 10.54
CA PRO A 74 -9.13 -3.68 10.01
C PRO A 74 -9.18 -5.16 10.35
N ALA A 75 -8.57 -6.00 9.52
CA ALA A 75 -8.55 -7.44 9.77
C ALA A 75 -7.66 -7.73 11.00
N ASP A 76 -8.21 -8.50 11.96
CA ASP A 76 -7.53 -8.71 13.24
C ASP A 76 -6.25 -9.55 13.13
N ASN A 77 -6.06 -10.39 12.09
CA ASN A 77 -4.83 -11.21 11.93
C ASN A 77 -4.60 -11.76 10.50
N GLY A 78 -3.49 -11.36 9.86
CA GLY A 78 -2.82 -12.08 8.77
C GLY A 78 -2.99 -11.48 7.36
N VAL A 79 -1.90 -11.55 6.58
CA VAL A 79 -1.73 -11.06 5.19
C VAL A 79 -2.83 -11.56 4.23
N TYR A 80 -3.54 -12.63 4.60
CA TYR A 80 -4.50 -13.35 3.76
C TYR A 80 -5.95 -13.36 4.29
N LYS A 81 -6.25 -12.65 5.38
CA LYS A 81 -7.57 -12.74 6.06
C LYS A 81 -8.36 -11.43 6.11
N GLY A 82 -8.09 -10.49 5.21
CA GLY A 82 -9.08 -9.45 4.93
C GLY A 82 -10.35 -10.11 4.38
N GLU A 83 -11.49 -9.92 5.03
CA GLU A 83 -12.79 -10.49 4.61
C GLU A 83 -13.15 -10.16 3.15
N MET A 84 -12.48 -9.17 2.56
CA MET A 84 -12.71 -8.67 1.22
C MET A 84 -11.68 -9.08 0.16
N THR A 85 -10.56 -9.73 0.53
CA THR A 85 -9.59 -10.18 -0.46
C THR A 85 -10.12 -11.44 -1.12
N ARG A 86 -10.68 -11.30 -2.32
CA ARG A 86 -11.08 -12.46 -3.13
C ARG A 86 -9.83 -13.24 -3.52
N ILE A 87 -9.88 -14.56 -3.44
CA ILE A 87 -8.75 -15.44 -3.82
C ILE A 87 -8.31 -15.17 -5.27
N GLU A 88 -9.25 -14.82 -6.16
CA GLU A 88 -8.97 -14.45 -7.56
C GLU A 88 -8.14 -13.18 -7.75
N ASP A 89 -8.08 -12.33 -6.72
CA ASP A 89 -7.31 -11.09 -6.74
C ASP A 89 -5.89 -11.28 -6.19
N LEU A 90 -5.62 -12.43 -5.55
CA LEU A 90 -4.35 -12.73 -4.90
C LEU A 90 -3.46 -13.56 -5.83
N PHE A 91 -2.25 -13.06 -6.07
CA PHE A 91 -1.21 -13.74 -6.81
C PHE A 91 -0.09 -14.09 -5.85
N LEU A 92 0.18 -15.40 -5.69
CA LEU A 92 1.28 -15.89 -4.88
C LEU A 92 2.47 -16.24 -5.77
N GLU A 93 3.67 -16.06 -5.22
CA GLU A 93 4.98 -16.19 -5.87
C GLU A 93 5.14 -17.39 -6.82
N LYS A 94 4.49 -18.54 -6.53
CA LYS A 94 4.61 -19.78 -7.31
C LYS A 94 3.68 -19.91 -8.52
N SER A 95 2.67 -19.05 -8.69
CA SER A 95 1.62 -19.23 -9.71
C SER A 95 1.47 -18.05 -10.69
N GLY A 96 2.35 -17.06 -10.60
CA GLY A 96 2.13 -15.74 -11.18
C GLY A 96 2.85 -15.39 -12.49
N ILE A 97 4.01 -15.99 -12.78
CA ILE A 97 4.86 -15.57 -13.90
C ILE A 97 4.06 -15.63 -15.21
N GLY A 98 3.79 -14.46 -15.83
CA GLY A 98 3.04 -14.29 -17.08
C GLY A 98 1.58 -13.79 -16.96
N LYS A 99 0.95 -13.82 -15.78
CA LYS A 99 -0.40 -13.20 -15.59
C LYS A 99 -0.33 -11.69 -15.33
N TRP A 100 0.87 -11.16 -15.07
CA TRP A 100 1.09 -9.84 -14.48
C TRP A 100 1.28 -8.79 -15.56
N ASP A 101 1.76 -9.20 -16.73
CA ASP A 101 2.15 -8.35 -17.85
C ASP A 101 1.01 -7.50 -18.43
N SER A 102 -0.25 -7.77 -18.05
CA SER A 102 -1.43 -7.01 -18.47
C SER A 102 -1.88 -5.94 -17.47
N LEU A 103 -1.30 -5.88 -16.27
CA LEU A 103 -1.71 -4.97 -15.21
C LEU A 103 -0.55 -4.03 -14.84
N ASN A 104 -0.83 -2.73 -14.74
CA ASN A 104 0.14 -1.73 -14.33
C ASN A 104 0.10 -1.47 -12.81
N THR A 105 1.18 -0.91 -12.29
CA THR A 105 1.30 -0.42 -10.92
C THR A 105 1.18 1.10 -10.82
N ASP A 106 1.17 1.80 -11.96
CA ASP A 106 1.20 3.26 -12.05
C ASP A 106 -0.15 3.90 -11.74
N GLY A 107 -0.13 5.07 -11.08
CA GLY A 107 -1.31 5.89 -10.85
C GLY A 107 -2.07 5.57 -9.56
N PHE A 108 -1.44 4.87 -8.61
CA PHE A 108 -1.94 4.89 -7.23
C PHE A 108 -1.78 6.28 -6.62
N GLN A 109 -2.63 6.59 -5.63
CA GLN A 109 -2.38 7.66 -4.67
C GLN A 109 -2.01 7.04 -3.33
N ILE A 110 -1.05 7.63 -2.61
CA ILE A 110 -0.73 7.22 -1.24
C ILE A 110 -1.12 8.29 -0.24
N ILE A 111 -1.84 7.90 0.80
CA ILE A 111 -2.35 8.81 1.83
C ILE A 111 -1.90 8.29 3.19
N ALA A 112 -1.04 9.07 3.86
CA ALA A 112 -0.57 8.80 5.22
C ALA A 112 -1.49 9.50 6.23
N ASP A 113 -2.32 8.75 6.95
CA ASP A 113 -3.19 9.31 7.97
C ASP A 113 -2.54 9.24 9.36
N TYR A 114 -1.58 10.13 9.58
CA TYR A 114 -0.83 10.17 10.83
C TYR A 114 -1.70 10.51 12.06
N LYS A 115 -2.91 11.05 11.87
CA LYS A 115 -3.82 11.37 12.98
C LYS A 115 -4.46 10.12 13.56
N THR A 116 -4.79 9.15 12.71
CA THR A 116 -5.29 7.85 13.16
C THR A 116 -4.18 7.02 13.79
N SER A 117 -4.49 6.38 14.91
CA SER A 117 -3.59 5.44 15.60
C SER A 117 -4.17 4.04 15.48
N ILE A 118 -3.34 3.09 15.06
CA ILE A 118 -3.67 1.67 15.01
C ILE A 118 -2.73 0.93 15.95
N LEU A 119 -3.30 0.19 16.89
CA LEU A 119 -2.54 -0.68 17.77
C LEU A 119 -2.27 -1.98 17.02
N TYR A 120 -1.01 -2.34 16.82
CA TYR A 120 -0.67 -3.52 16.05
C TYR A 120 0.44 -4.32 16.72
N ARG A 121 0.26 -5.64 16.69
CA ARG A 121 1.20 -6.62 17.23
C ARG A 121 1.44 -7.67 16.15
N SER A 122 2.69 -7.85 15.74
CA SER A 122 3.03 -8.78 14.65
C SER A 122 2.97 -10.25 15.08
N ASN A 123 3.18 -10.55 16.36
CA ASN A 123 3.06 -11.88 16.94
C ASN A 123 2.76 -11.80 18.45
N PRO A 124 2.19 -12.84 19.08
CA PRO A 124 1.75 -12.75 20.48
C PRO A 124 2.87 -12.53 21.50
N TYR A 125 4.14 -12.69 21.11
CA TYR A 125 5.32 -12.58 21.99
C TYR A 125 5.99 -11.20 21.94
N VAL A 126 5.56 -10.30 21.06
CA VAL A 126 6.08 -8.91 21.00
C VAL A 126 5.08 -7.93 21.61
N GLU A 127 5.58 -6.81 22.12
CA GLU A 127 4.72 -5.75 22.63
C GLU A 127 3.89 -5.10 21.52
N THR A 128 2.67 -4.68 21.85
CA THR A 128 1.83 -3.92 20.92
C THR A 128 2.43 -2.53 20.73
N SER A 129 2.67 -2.16 19.47
CA SER A 129 3.19 -0.86 19.09
C SER A 129 2.11 -0.01 18.42
N VAL A 130 2.31 1.31 18.42
CA VAL A 130 1.42 2.26 17.77
C VAL A 130 1.87 2.51 16.33
N TYR A 131 0.95 2.37 15.40
CA TYR A 131 1.12 2.64 13.97
C TYR A 131 0.12 3.68 13.50
N PHE A 132 0.26 4.14 12.25
CA PHE A 132 -0.76 4.86 11.52
C PHE A 132 -1.05 4.17 10.18
N PRO A 133 -2.29 4.26 9.68
CA PRO A 133 -2.64 3.68 8.41
C PRO A 133 -2.11 4.50 7.24
N VAL A 134 -1.69 3.78 6.21
CA VAL A 134 -1.30 4.32 4.92
C VAL A 134 -2.17 3.64 3.87
N TYR A 135 -2.93 4.45 3.14
CA TYR A 135 -3.87 4.00 2.13
C TYR A 135 -3.24 4.09 0.75
N ILE A 136 -3.25 2.99 -0.01
CA ILE A 136 -2.83 2.91 -1.41
C ILE A 136 -4.10 2.83 -2.25
N VAL A 137 -4.50 3.98 -2.79
CA VAL A 137 -5.83 4.21 -3.35
C VAL A 137 -5.81 4.10 -4.88
N ASN A 138 -6.77 3.38 -5.45
CA ASN A 138 -7.00 3.36 -6.89
C ASN A 138 -8.27 4.15 -7.27
N GLU A 139 -8.10 5.43 -7.58
CA GLU A 139 -9.16 6.29 -8.14
C GLU A 139 -9.23 6.27 -9.68
N THR A 140 -8.37 5.47 -10.34
CA THR A 140 -8.37 5.36 -11.80
C THR A 140 -9.52 4.48 -12.29
N ASP A 141 -9.68 4.33 -13.60
CA ASP A 141 -10.67 3.45 -14.23
C ASP A 141 -10.16 2.03 -14.54
N THR A 142 -8.88 1.75 -14.29
CA THR A 142 -8.29 0.43 -14.53
C THR A 142 -7.87 -0.25 -13.23
N PRO A 143 -7.99 -1.58 -13.12
CA PRO A 143 -7.36 -2.32 -12.04
C PRO A 143 -5.83 -2.15 -12.07
N LYS A 144 -5.22 -2.16 -10.89
CA LYS A 144 -3.78 -2.05 -10.68
C LYS A 144 -3.26 -3.19 -9.82
N LEU A 145 -1.96 -3.47 -9.87
CA LEU A 145 -1.32 -4.42 -8.97
C LEU A 145 -0.61 -3.70 -7.83
N PHE A 146 -0.93 -4.09 -6.60
CA PHE A 146 -0.11 -3.79 -5.43
C PHE A 146 0.72 -5.03 -5.11
N PHE A 147 2.03 -4.90 -5.04
CA PHE A 147 2.91 -5.99 -4.62
C PHE A 147 3.26 -5.86 -3.15
N GLY A 148 3.47 -6.96 -2.44
CA GLY A 148 3.88 -6.96 -1.03
C GLY A 148 4.85 -8.09 -0.75
N LYS A 149 5.88 -7.81 0.07
CA LYS A 149 7.06 -8.64 0.38
C LYS A 149 7.85 -9.10 -0.87
N ASP A 150 9.19 -9.07 -0.78
CA ASP A 150 10.18 -9.65 -1.70
C ASP A 150 10.00 -9.50 -3.23
N ARG A 151 9.07 -8.65 -3.69
CA ARG A 151 9.08 -7.85 -4.92
C ARG A 151 7.95 -6.80 -4.96
N HIS A 152 8.12 -5.76 -4.12
CA HIS A 152 7.83 -4.35 -4.45
C HIS A 152 6.54 -3.70 -3.89
N ALA A 153 6.34 -3.74 -2.57
CA ALA A 153 5.96 -2.53 -1.83
C ALA A 153 6.89 -2.39 -0.64
N TRP A 154 7.82 -1.47 -0.75
CA TRP A 154 8.72 -1.12 0.35
C TRP A 154 8.62 0.35 0.62
N GLY A 155 8.45 0.67 1.89
CA GLY A 155 8.29 2.04 2.33
C GLY A 155 9.35 2.42 3.34
N VAL A 156 9.66 3.70 3.35
CA VAL A 156 10.43 4.35 4.40
C VAL A 156 9.76 5.67 4.76
N GLN A 157 9.86 6.02 6.04
CA GLN A 157 9.59 7.35 6.52
C GLN A 157 10.84 8.22 6.36
N GLU A 158 10.63 9.40 5.80
CA GLU A 158 11.62 10.46 5.72
C GLU A 158 11.22 11.59 6.67
N ALA A 159 12.18 12.16 7.38
CA ALA A 159 11.98 13.37 8.16
C ALA A 159 12.85 14.50 7.62
N LYS A 160 12.35 15.72 7.71
CA LYS A 160 13.07 16.91 7.29
C LYS A 160 14.03 17.33 8.39
N ASP A 161 15.31 17.45 8.06
CA ASP A 161 16.32 17.96 8.98
C ASP A 161 15.98 19.40 9.44
N THR A 162 16.38 19.76 10.66
CA THR A 162 16.15 21.09 11.27
C THR A 162 17.27 22.09 11.00
N SER A 163 18.24 21.74 10.15
CA SER A 163 19.29 22.67 9.72
C SER A 163 18.76 23.74 8.76
N ASP A 164 19.51 24.83 8.58
CA ASP A 164 19.14 25.95 7.71
C ASP A 164 18.92 25.53 6.24
N TYR A 165 19.51 24.41 5.82
CA TYR A 165 19.33 23.77 4.51
C TYR A 165 18.57 22.44 4.64
N ALA A 166 17.45 22.51 5.36
CA ALA A 166 16.56 21.41 5.71
C ALA A 166 16.26 20.47 4.51
N SER A 167 16.91 19.31 4.51
CA SER A 167 16.77 18.25 3.51
C SER A 167 16.00 17.05 4.08
N TRP A 168 15.40 16.26 3.20
CA TRP A 168 14.72 15.03 3.59
C TRP A 168 15.72 13.90 3.76
N TYR A 169 15.71 13.25 4.92
CA TYR A 169 16.51 12.07 5.19
C TYR A 169 15.63 10.94 5.69
N SER A 170 15.92 9.73 5.23
CA SER A 170 15.27 8.53 5.71
C SER A 170 15.65 8.28 7.17
N ILE A 171 14.65 8.00 7.99
CA ILE A 171 14.83 7.52 9.38
C ILE A 171 14.69 6.00 9.48
N GLU A 172 14.38 5.37 8.36
CA GLU A 172 14.11 3.95 8.20
C GLU A 172 14.94 3.39 7.04
N CYS A 173 15.17 2.09 7.03
CA CYS A 173 15.61 1.37 5.85
C CYS A 173 14.70 0.17 5.60
N TRP A 174 14.77 -0.42 4.41
CA TRP A 174 14.06 -1.68 4.15
C TRP A 174 14.50 -2.76 5.14
N ASN A 175 13.69 -3.79 5.37
CA ASN A 175 14.11 -4.99 6.08
C ASN A 175 14.38 -6.11 5.07
N TRP A 176 15.63 -6.55 4.94
CA TRP A 176 16.00 -7.62 4.01
C TRP A 176 15.78 -8.98 4.68
N SER A 177 14.75 -9.74 4.27
CA SER A 177 14.56 -11.11 4.77
C SER A 177 15.23 -12.18 3.92
N GLY A 178 15.65 -11.87 2.69
CA GLY A 178 16.52 -12.72 1.84
C GLY A 178 16.00 -14.11 1.49
N ASP A 179 14.83 -14.49 1.99
CA ASP A 179 14.25 -15.82 1.89
C ASP A 179 13.28 -15.97 0.72
N GLY A 180 12.86 -14.86 0.09
CA GLY A 180 11.97 -14.80 -1.08
C GLY A 180 10.51 -15.16 -0.74
N ASN A 181 10.33 -16.08 0.20
CA ASN A 181 9.06 -16.63 0.62
C ASN A 181 8.07 -15.56 1.08
N GLY A 182 6.85 -15.60 0.54
CA GLY A 182 5.75 -14.76 1.02
C GLY A 182 5.58 -13.46 0.26
N SER A 183 6.27 -13.33 -0.88
CA SER A 183 5.89 -12.36 -1.92
C SER A 183 4.46 -12.61 -2.38
N PHE A 184 3.68 -11.53 -2.51
CA PHE A 184 2.34 -11.56 -3.06
C PHE A 184 2.06 -10.34 -3.93
N ALA A 185 1.11 -10.46 -4.83
CA ALA A 185 0.47 -9.33 -5.47
C ALA A 185 -1.04 -9.38 -5.20
N VAL A 186 -1.66 -8.21 -5.08
CA VAL A 186 -3.11 -8.09 -4.99
C VAL A 186 -3.62 -7.12 -6.03
N LYS A 187 -4.68 -7.50 -6.73
CA LYS A 187 -5.37 -6.64 -7.69
C LYS A 187 -6.24 -5.62 -6.94
N ILE A 188 -5.97 -4.34 -7.13
CA ILE A 188 -6.75 -3.21 -6.62
C ILE A 188 -7.62 -2.65 -7.75
N ARG A 189 -8.94 -2.82 -7.68
CA ARG A 189 -9.87 -2.28 -8.69
C ARG A 189 -10.13 -0.77 -8.48
N PRO A 190 -10.69 -0.09 -9.49
CA PRO A 190 -11.29 1.24 -9.29
C PRO A 190 -12.24 1.26 -8.09
N GLY A 191 -12.08 2.25 -7.20
CA GLY A 191 -12.89 2.34 -5.99
C GLY A 191 -12.48 1.36 -4.88
N GLU A 192 -11.30 0.74 -4.98
CA GLU A 192 -10.67 -0.05 -3.94
C GLU A 192 -9.35 0.59 -3.47
N PHE A 193 -8.92 0.23 -2.28
CA PHE A 193 -7.62 0.61 -1.72
C PHE A 193 -6.97 -0.55 -0.98
N ALA A 194 -5.64 -0.56 -0.93
CA ALA A 194 -4.85 -1.38 -0.01
C ALA A 194 -4.48 -0.55 1.23
N MET A 195 -4.31 -1.23 2.36
CA MET A 195 -3.92 -0.61 3.62
C MET A 195 -2.66 -1.26 4.16
N ILE A 196 -1.65 -0.44 4.43
CA ILE A 196 -0.45 -0.84 5.18
C ILE A 196 -0.32 0.01 6.44
N LEU A 197 0.50 -0.44 7.38
CA LEU A 197 0.81 0.28 8.61
C LEU A 197 2.23 0.82 8.61
N ALA A 198 2.39 2.10 8.91
CA ALA A 198 3.68 2.72 9.16
C ALA A 198 3.82 3.03 10.67
N PRO A 199 5.01 2.82 11.27
CA PRO A 199 5.17 2.96 12.70
C PRO A 199 5.09 4.42 13.15
N LYS A 200 4.47 4.68 14.31
CA LYS A 200 4.61 5.98 15.00
C LYS A 200 5.83 5.91 15.90
N TYR A 201 6.73 6.87 15.74
CA TYR A 201 7.91 7.00 16.59
C TYR A 201 7.66 7.92 17.78
N LYS A 202 8.39 7.67 18.86
CA LYS A 202 8.76 8.70 19.84
C LYS A 202 9.96 9.47 19.31
N GLY A 203 10.04 10.73 19.71
CA GLY A 203 11.13 11.61 19.32
C GLY A 203 11.37 12.69 20.36
N SER A 204 12.60 13.21 20.39
CA SER A 204 12.95 14.41 21.13
C SER A 204 12.42 15.68 20.45
N GLN A 205 11.98 15.57 19.20
CA GLN A 205 11.42 16.66 18.41
C GLN A 205 10.24 16.21 17.56
N THR A 206 9.46 17.19 17.13
CA THR A 206 8.39 17.05 16.15
C THR A 206 8.76 17.87 14.92
N GLY A 207 8.48 17.35 13.74
CA GLY A 207 8.62 18.13 12.51
C GLY A 207 8.00 17.45 11.30
N SER A 208 8.26 18.05 10.15
CA SER A 208 7.73 17.58 8.87
C SER A 208 8.33 16.24 8.48
N MET A 209 7.47 15.25 8.34
CA MET A 209 7.73 13.89 7.91
C MET A 209 6.94 13.58 6.64
N ARG A 210 7.37 12.58 5.88
CA ARG A 210 6.62 12.03 4.76
C ARG A 210 6.93 10.55 4.61
N LEU A 211 6.07 9.85 3.89
CA LEU A 211 6.26 8.46 3.54
C LEU A 211 6.64 8.35 2.06
N ARG A 212 7.65 7.55 1.78
CA ARG A 212 8.03 7.16 0.43
C ARG A 212 7.80 5.67 0.27
N LEU A 213 7.06 5.27 -0.76
CA LEU A 213 6.73 3.90 -1.07
C LEU A 213 7.16 3.59 -2.50
N GLN A 214 7.96 2.56 -2.71
CA GLN A 214 8.18 2.01 -4.05
C GLN A 214 7.22 0.85 -4.26
N ILE A 215 6.33 0.97 -5.25
CA ILE A 215 5.50 -0.12 -5.74
C ILE A 215 5.95 -0.49 -7.15
N ASP A 216 6.51 -1.68 -7.30
CA ASP A 216 7.23 -2.11 -8.51
C ASP A 216 8.28 -1.08 -8.96
N GLN A 217 8.19 -0.54 -10.17
CA GLN A 217 9.11 0.47 -10.69
C GLN A 217 8.69 1.89 -10.29
N SER A 218 7.49 2.06 -9.74
CA SER A 218 6.92 3.36 -9.44
C SER A 218 7.20 3.79 -8.00
N THR A 219 7.61 5.04 -7.83
CA THR A 219 7.87 5.65 -6.51
C THR A 219 6.78 6.66 -6.18
N TYR A 220 6.16 6.47 -5.03
CA TYR A 220 5.10 7.30 -4.49
C TYR A 220 5.60 8.04 -3.25
N VAL A 221 5.24 9.32 -3.13
CA VAL A 221 5.58 10.15 -1.97
C VAL A 221 4.30 10.74 -1.42
N SER A 222 4.06 10.58 -0.12
CA SER A 222 2.87 11.11 0.54
C SER A 222 2.95 12.63 0.64
N LEU A 223 1.80 13.26 0.88
CA LEU A 223 1.83 14.61 1.45
C LEU A 223 2.60 14.61 2.78
N PRO A 224 3.30 15.71 3.12
CA PRO A 224 3.95 15.85 4.40
C PRO A 224 2.94 15.83 5.56
N TYR A 225 3.37 15.29 6.69
CA TYR A 225 2.64 15.27 7.96
C TYR A 225 3.59 15.65 9.11
N GLU A 226 3.05 16.18 10.20
CA GLU A 226 3.85 16.44 11.41
C GLU A 226 3.97 15.17 12.24
N GLY A 227 5.20 14.73 12.51
CA GLY A 227 5.49 13.53 13.29
C GLY A 227 6.71 13.69 14.18
N ALA A 228 6.83 12.79 15.16
CA ALA A 228 7.94 12.79 16.12
C ALA A 228 9.08 11.87 15.64
N TYR A 229 10.31 12.31 15.82
CA TYR A 229 11.53 11.55 15.53
C TYR A 229 12.73 12.07 16.34
N HIS A 230 13.82 11.31 16.37
CA HIS A 230 15.12 11.73 16.88
C HIS A 230 16.04 12.10 15.70
N GLN A 231 16.80 13.20 15.80
CA GLN A 231 17.79 13.60 14.77
C GLN A 231 18.83 12.51 14.52
N GLU A 232 19.15 11.74 15.55
CA GLU A 232 20.06 10.61 15.51
C GLU A 232 19.58 9.50 14.56
N GLN A 233 18.27 9.40 14.30
CA GLN A 233 17.71 8.43 13.34
C GLN A 233 18.15 8.66 11.89
N PHE A 234 18.75 9.81 11.56
CA PHE A 234 19.32 10.03 10.23
C PHE A 234 20.61 9.25 9.97
N TYR A 235 21.20 8.66 11.01
CA TYR A 235 22.46 7.95 10.95
C TYR A 235 22.28 6.46 11.22
N PHE A 236 23.08 5.64 10.55
CA PHE A 236 23.21 4.23 10.90
C PHE A 236 23.99 4.08 12.22
N ASP A 237 23.56 3.15 13.07
CA ASP A 237 24.34 2.77 14.25
C ASP A 237 25.56 1.95 13.80
N MET A 238 26.74 2.55 13.94
CA MET A 238 28.02 1.96 13.52
C MET A 238 28.74 1.24 14.66
N SER A 239 28.13 1.08 15.84
CA SER A 239 28.73 0.35 16.96
C SER A 239 28.99 -1.12 16.65
N SER A 240 28.19 -1.70 15.74
CA SER A 240 28.32 -3.09 15.26
C SER A 240 28.31 -3.13 13.73
N PRO A 241 29.41 -2.77 13.05
CA PRO A 241 29.43 -2.52 11.61
C PRO A 241 29.16 -3.77 10.75
N ASP A 242 29.36 -4.97 11.29
CA ASP A 242 29.11 -6.23 10.58
C ASP A 242 27.63 -6.65 10.61
N LEU A 243 26.81 -5.99 11.44
CA LEU A 243 25.39 -6.28 11.58
C LEU A 243 24.55 -5.43 10.64
N TYR A 244 23.38 -5.95 10.29
CA TYR A 244 22.37 -5.20 9.55
C TYR A 244 21.73 -4.13 10.45
N PRO A 245 21.46 -2.90 9.96
CA PRO A 245 21.71 -2.39 8.61
C PRO A 245 23.10 -1.79 8.37
N ALA A 246 23.94 -1.64 9.39
CA ALA A 246 25.26 -0.99 9.32
C ALA A 246 26.17 -1.55 8.22
N ARG A 247 26.22 -2.89 8.08
CA ARG A 247 26.98 -3.60 7.02
C ARG A 247 26.66 -3.10 5.61
N HIS A 248 25.44 -2.60 5.38
CA HIS A 248 24.95 -2.13 4.09
C HIS A 248 24.89 -0.60 3.97
N ALA A 249 25.27 0.14 5.02
CA ALA A 249 25.19 1.61 5.07
C ALA A 249 25.87 2.27 3.87
N LYS A 250 27.06 1.79 3.44
CA LYS A 250 27.76 2.33 2.26
C LYS A 250 26.92 2.24 0.99
N SER A 251 26.22 1.11 0.78
CA SER A 251 25.32 0.95 -0.37
C SER A 251 24.18 1.96 -0.27
N PHE A 252 23.53 2.06 0.89
CA PHE A 252 22.43 2.99 1.11
C PHE A 252 22.83 4.44 0.92
N PHE A 253 24.05 4.83 1.31
CA PHE A 253 24.58 6.17 1.05
C PHE A 253 24.77 6.46 -0.44
N THR A 254 25.17 5.48 -1.24
CA THR A 254 25.47 5.66 -2.66
C THR A 254 24.24 5.56 -3.55
N THR A 255 23.33 4.64 -3.25
CA THR A 255 22.17 4.34 -4.10
C THR A 255 20.87 4.92 -3.54
N GLY A 256 20.88 5.36 -2.28
CA GLY A 256 19.65 5.59 -1.52
C GLY A 256 18.85 4.30 -1.34
N ILE A 257 17.65 4.48 -0.80
CA ILE A 257 16.56 3.48 -0.84
C ILE A 257 15.38 4.17 -1.49
N TYR A 258 15.05 3.79 -2.73
CA TYR A 258 13.97 4.43 -3.53
C TYR A 258 14.23 5.93 -3.78
N GLY A 259 15.50 6.34 -3.80
CA GLY A 259 15.91 7.74 -3.88
C GLY A 259 15.84 8.50 -2.54
N ALA A 260 15.52 7.84 -1.42
CA ALA A 260 15.67 8.44 -0.10
C ALA A 260 17.15 8.57 0.27
N ALA A 261 17.52 9.73 0.79
CA ALA A 261 18.87 10.03 1.23
C ALA A 261 19.10 9.64 2.70
N PHE A 262 20.36 9.41 3.06
CA PHE A 262 20.79 9.12 4.44
C PHE A 262 21.96 10.05 4.79
N LYS A 263 22.06 10.46 6.06
CA LYS A 263 23.20 11.27 6.49
C LYS A 263 24.44 10.40 6.69
N GLN A 264 25.57 10.87 6.18
CA GLN A 264 26.87 10.24 6.42
C GLN A 264 27.51 10.84 7.66
N PRO A 265 28.05 10.04 8.59
CA PRO A 265 28.83 10.57 9.70
C PRO A 265 30.02 11.40 9.18
N GLY A 266 30.23 12.59 9.74
CA GLY A 266 31.43 13.41 9.48
C GLY A 266 31.45 14.21 8.18
N LYS A 267 30.33 14.32 7.44
CA LYS A 267 30.19 15.26 6.33
C LYS A 267 29.13 16.32 6.68
N HIS A 268 29.60 17.54 6.91
CA HIS A 268 28.76 18.75 7.06
C HIS A 268 28.68 19.48 5.73
#